data_AF-S3BTS6-F1
#
_entry.id   AF-S3BTS6-F1
#
_cell.length_a   1.000
_cell.length_b   1.000
_cell.length_c   1.000
_cell.angle_alpha   90.00
_cell.angle_beta   90.00
_cell.angle_gamma   90.00
#
_symmetry.space_group_name_H-M   'P 1'
#
loop_
_entity.id
_entity.type
_entity.pdbx_description
1 polymer ?
#
loop_
_entity_poly.entity_id
_entity_poly.type
_entity_poly.pdbx_seq_one_letter_code
_entity_poly.pdbx_strand_id
1 'polypeptide(L)'
;MTDSIRPVPNDRWCPAGYPATELEDWTEDQATFTLAYGLEKQEKKKTPKGRAKKRLTYTRRFVNVTLTGGKRKMNPNPGAA
;
A
#
# COMPACT_ATOMS: atom_id res chain seq x y z
N MET A 1 21.01 -32.58 -15.25
CA MET A 1 19.52 -32.57 -15.34
C MET A 1 19.02 -32.69 -13.92
N THR A 2 18.32 -31.76 -13.28
CA THR A 2 17.59 -30.55 -13.65
C THR A 2 17.39 -29.77 -12.36
N ASP A 3 17.47 -28.44 -12.43
CA ASP A 3 17.27 -27.53 -11.30
C ASP A 3 15.92 -27.77 -10.59
N SER A 4 15.96 -28.20 -9.33
CA SER A 4 14.78 -28.23 -8.46
C SER A 4 14.48 -26.82 -7.96
N ILE A 5 13.66 -26.11 -8.74
CA ILE A 5 12.99 -24.87 -8.35
C ILE A 5 12.28 -25.10 -7.01
N ARG A 6 12.75 -24.45 -5.94
CA ARG A 6 12.03 -24.42 -4.67
C ARG A 6 10.82 -23.49 -4.83
N PRO A 7 9.57 -23.95 -4.60
CA PRO A 7 8.43 -23.05 -4.59
C PRO A 7 8.56 -22.07 -3.42
N VAL A 8 8.45 -20.77 -3.73
CA VAL A 8 8.38 -19.71 -2.71
C VAL A 8 7.01 -19.82 -2.04
N PRO A 9 6.89 -19.86 -0.70
CA PRO A 9 5.60 -19.98 -0.03
C PRO A 9 4.80 -18.70 -0.27
N ASN A 10 3.68 -18.80 -0.98
CA ASN A 10 2.73 -17.71 -1.16
C ASN A 10 1.47 -17.94 -0.32
N ASP A 11 1.60 -18.43 0.92
CA ASP A 11 0.44 -18.71 1.78
C ASP A 11 0.71 -18.25 3.21
N ARG A 12 1.17 -17.00 3.37
CA ARG A 12 0.99 -16.30 4.63
C ARG A 12 -0.41 -15.68 4.54
N TRP A 13 -1.29 -16.13 5.43
CA TRP A 13 -2.70 -15.72 5.60
C TRP A 13 -3.74 -16.58 4.90
N CYS A 14 -3.73 -17.89 5.18
CA CYS A 14 -4.98 -18.65 5.32
C CYS A 14 -5.00 -19.22 6.74
N PRO A 15 -5.75 -18.65 7.69
CA PRO A 15 -5.85 -19.20 9.04
C PRO A 15 -6.69 -20.48 8.98
N ALA A 16 -6.02 -21.62 9.06
CA ALA A 16 -6.67 -22.90 9.33
C ALA A 16 -7.31 -22.85 10.73
N GLY A 17 -8.64 -22.71 10.80
CA GLY A 17 -9.35 -22.82 12.08
C GLY A 17 -10.63 -22.00 12.26
N TYR A 18 -11.04 -21.15 11.31
CA TYR A 18 -12.29 -20.41 11.44
C TYR A 18 -13.48 -21.20 10.86
N PRO A 19 -14.55 -21.46 11.62
CA PRO A 19 -15.77 -22.00 11.04
C PRO A 19 -16.34 -21.00 10.02
N ALA A 20 -16.88 -21.49 8.90
CA ALA A 20 -17.33 -20.66 7.77
C ALA A 20 -18.43 -19.62 8.11
N THR A 21 -18.91 -19.60 9.34
CA THR A 21 -19.89 -18.65 9.89
C THR A 21 -19.28 -17.34 10.39
N GLU A 22 -17.95 -17.22 10.53
CA GLU A 22 -17.27 -16.02 11.06
C GLU A 22 -16.68 -15.11 9.96
N LEU A 23 -16.91 -15.45 8.68
CA LEU A 23 -16.45 -14.65 7.55
C LEU A 23 -17.35 -13.42 7.29
N GLU A 24 -18.56 -13.41 7.84
CA GLU A 24 -19.50 -12.28 7.75
C GLU A 24 -19.18 -11.20 8.81
N ASP A 25 -18.66 -11.57 9.98
CA ASP A 25 -18.27 -10.63 11.04
C ASP A 25 -17.09 -9.72 10.63
N TRP A 26 -16.15 -10.22 9.82
CA TRP A 26 -14.99 -9.42 9.36
C TRP A 26 -15.36 -8.33 8.34
N THR A 27 -16.44 -8.53 7.59
CA THR A 27 -16.99 -7.51 6.68
C THR A 27 -17.78 -6.45 7.42
N GLU A 28 -18.41 -6.81 8.53
CA GLU A 28 -19.15 -5.89 9.39
C GLU A 28 -18.21 -5.00 10.21
N ASP A 29 -17.06 -5.53 10.66
CA ASP A 29 -16.03 -4.74 11.34
C ASP A 29 -15.39 -3.67 10.42
N GLN A 30 -15.25 -3.95 9.12
CA GLN A 30 -14.80 -2.94 8.14
C GLN A 30 -15.86 -1.85 7.93
N ALA A 31 -17.15 -2.22 7.94
CA ALA A 31 -18.27 -1.29 7.75
C ALA A 31 -18.48 -0.40 8.99
N THR A 32 -18.40 -0.94 10.19
CA THR A 32 -18.54 -0.19 11.45
C THR A 32 -17.34 0.74 11.71
N PHE A 33 -16.11 0.35 11.36
CA PHE A 33 -14.93 1.23 11.45
C PHE A 33 -15.02 2.46 10.54
N THR A 34 -15.67 2.34 9.37
CA THR A 34 -15.90 3.48 8.47
C THR A 34 -17.06 4.38 8.92
N LEU A 35 -17.99 3.88 9.72
CA LEU A 35 -19.14 4.63 10.24
C LEU A 35 -18.82 5.34 11.59
N ALA A 36 -17.84 4.86 12.35
CA ALA A 36 -17.39 5.45 13.62
C ALA A 36 -16.48 6.69 13.47
N TYR A 37 -15.89 6.92 12.30
CA TYR A 37 -14.96 8.02 12.06
C TYR A 37 -15.33 8.72 10.74
N GLY A 38 -16.36 9.56 10.80
CA GLY A 38 -16.75 10.46 9.71
C GLY A 38 -15.70 11.55 9.47
N LEU A 39 -14.47 11.17 9.11
CA LEU A 39 -13.45 12.09 8.63
C LEU A 39 -13.83 12.52 7.22
N GLU A 40 -14.42 13.71 7.13
CA GLU A 40 -14.64 14.37 5.87
C GLU A 40 -13.30 14.50 5.13
N LYS A 41 -13.32 14.17 3.83
CA LYS A 41 -12.13 14.26 2.99
C LYS A 41 -11.69 15.72 2.98
N GLN A 42 -10.56 16.00 3.62
CA GLN A 42 -9.96 17.33 3.58
C GLN A 42 -9.88 17.84 2.13
N GLU A 43 -10.25 19.11 1.91
CA GLU A 43 -10.09 19.75 0.61
C GLU A 43 -8.60 19.85 0.27
N LYS A 44 -8.15 18.97 -0.64
CA LYS A 44 -6.78 18.90 -1.11
C LYS A 44 -6.66 19.64 -2.44
N LYS A 45 -5.54 20.33 -2.63
CA LYS A 45 -5.20 20.98 -3.91
C LYS A 45 -5.38 19.98 -5.05
N LYS A 46 -6.02 20.43 -6.13
CA LYS A 46 -6.29 19.61 -7.31
C LYS A 46 -5.00 19.03 -7.85
N THR A 47 -4.93 17.71 -7.95
CA THR A 47 -3.80 17.05 -8.60
C THR A 47 -3.92 17.26 -10.11
N PRO A 48 -2.88 17.78 -10.79
CA PRO A 48 -2.93 17.96 -12.23
C PRO A 48 -3.08 16.60 -12.92
N LYS A 49 -3.69 16.59 -14.10
CA LYS A 49 -3.99 15.36 -14.86
C LYS A 49 -3.07 15.23 -16.09
N GLY A 50 -3.01 14.04 -16.68
CA GLY A 50 -2.27 13.75 -17.91
C GLY A 50 -0.77 14.05 -17.85
N ARG A 51 -0.28 14.80 -18.84
CA ARG A 51 1.14 15.13 -19.03
C ARG A 51 1.75 15.89 -17.84
N ALA A 52 1.01 16.83 -17.25
CA ALA A 52 1.48 17.61 -16.12
C ALA A 52 1.79 16.71 -14.91
N LYS A 53 0.94 15.70 -14.65
CA LYS A 53 1.20 14.69 -13.60
C LYS A 53 2.44 13.87 -13.89
N LYS A 54 2.63 13.46 -15.15
CA LYS A 54 3.81 12.68 -15.57
C LYS A 54 5.09 13.49 -15.38
N ARG A 55 5.10 14.78 -15.70
CA ARG A 55 6.25 15.67 -15.45
C ARG A 55 6.59 15.75 -13.96
N LEU A 56 5.61 16.04 -13.10
CA LEU A 56 5.83 16.08 -11.64
C LEU A 56 6.38 14.76 -11.09
N THR A 57 5.89 13.63 -11.62
CA THR A 57 6.36 12.30 -11.21
C THR A 57 7.80 12.05 -11.65
N TYR A 58 8.15 12.40 -12.89
CA TYR A 58 9.52 12.28 -13.41
C TYR A 58 10.50 13.12 -12.61
N THR A 59 10.19 14.39 -12.38
CA THR A 59 11.05 15.29 -11.60
C THR A 59 11.28 14.75 -10.19
N ARG A 60 10.24 14.23 -9.50
CA ARG A 60 10.37 13.63 -8.15
C ARG A 60 11.13 12.31 -8.13
N ARG A 61 11.08 11.52 -9.20
CA ARG A 61 11.72 10.19 -9.27
C ARG A 61 13.17 10.26 -9.74
N PHE A 62 13.51 11.17 -10.64
CA PHE A 62 14.79 11.11 -11.35
C PHE A 62 15.64 12.38 -11.25
N VAL A 63 15.03 13.55 -11.10
CA VAL A 63 15.79 14.82 -11.08
C VAL A 63 16.08 15.24 -9.64
N ASN A 64 15.04 15.39 -8.82
CA ASN A 64 15.16 15.87 -7.44
C ASN A 64 15.23 14.68 -6.48
N VAL A 65 16.26 13.86 -6.64
CA VAL A 65 16.46 12.63 -5.87
C VAL A 65 17.12 12.96 -4.54
N THR A 66 16.46 12.63 -3.43
CA THR A 66 17.13 12.52 -2.13
C THR A 66 17.96 11.24 -2.14
N LEU A 67 19.28 11.36 -1.97
CA LEU A 67 20.22 10.24 -1.93
C LEU A 67 19.93 9.38 -0.69
N THR A 68 19.16 8.31 -0.87
CA THR A 68 19.05 7.25 0.12
C THR A 68 20.23 6.31 -0.10
N GLY A 69 21.06 6.08 0.91
CA GLY A 69 22.23 5.17 0.88
C GLY A 69 21.87 3.67 0.71
N GLY A 70 20.88 3.36 -0.13
CA GLY A 70 20.25 2.05 -0.34
C GLY A 70 19.10 2.12 -1.37
N LYS A 71 18.28 1.06 -1.46
CA LYS A 71 17.13 1.03 -2.39
C LYS A 71 16.10 2.12 -2.05
N ARG A 72 15.65 2.85 -3.07
CA ARG A 72 14.84 4.07 -2.93
C ARG A 72 13.41 3.76 -2.47
N LYS A 73 12.98 4.36 -1.35
CA LYS A 73 11.60 4.30 -0.85
C LYS A 73 10.84 5.57 -1.25
N MET A 74 9.65 5.44 -1.84
CA MET A 74 8.89 6.61 -2.34
C MET A 74 8.09 7.36 -1.26
N ASN A 75 7.76 6.72 -0.14
CA ASN A 75 7.02 7.33 0.97
C ASN A 75 7.64 6.85 2.30
N PRO A 76 8.78 7.42 2.70
CA PRO A 76 9.35 7.14 4.02
C PRO A 76 8.49 7.79 5.12
N ASN A 77 8.22 7.05 6.19
CA ASN A 77 7.66 7.63 7.41
C ASN A 77 8.76 8.50 8.06
N PRO A 78 8.47 9.68 8.64
CA PRO A 78 9.50 10.58 9.18
C PRO A 78 10.29 10.05 10.40
N GLY A 79 10.14 8.76 10.76
CA GLY A 79 10.94 8.08 11.79
C GLY A 79 11.60 6.77 11.33
N ALA A 80 11.55 6.44 10.04
CA ALA A 80 12.26 5.28 9.48
C ALA A 80 13.58 5.76 8.87
N ALA A 81 14.56 6.04 9.74
CA ALA A 81 15.96 6.24 9.37
C ALA A 81 16.71 4.91 9.47
#